data_AF-A0A093F7Q0-F1
#
_entry.id   AF-A0A093F7Q0-F1
#
_cell.length_a   1.000
_cell.length_b   1.000
_cell.length_c   1.000
_cell.angle_alpha   90.00
_cell.angle_beta   90.00
_cell.angle_gamma   90.00
#
_symmetry.space_group_name_H-M   'P 1'
#
loop_
_entity.id
_entity.type
_entity.pdbx_description
1 polymer ?
#
loop_
_entity_poly.entity_id
_entity_poly.type
_entity_poly.pdbx_seq_one_letter_code
_entity_poly.pdbx_strand_id
1 'polypeptide(L)'
;MTCQTYSLFVLSVIMIYFGRFGHTLILAQLQKDIDQLKADFNSSHSDVADGGPIFTEKLINWTERNEKRIILSQIVSMYLEMLENTDKSKAHVRHISEELYTLKKSLPDGLKKMKDLMDLTNLQMTDLKIQRKAVNELFSVLQKLVETSASLKRKRSQSQRRCKC
;
A
#
# COMPACT_ATOMS: atom_id res chain seq x y z
N MET A 1 -22.15 17.09 7.92
CA MET A 1 -21.97 15.82 8.66
C MET A 1 -21.72 14.64 7.70
N THR A 2 -20.57 14.61 7.01
CA THR A 2 -20.24 13.55 6.03
C THR A 2 -18.76 13.12 6.05
N CYS A 3 -17.93 13.71 6.91
CA CYS A 3 -16.48 13.41 6.95
C CYS A 3 -16.13 12.15 7.77
N GLN A 4 -17.05 11.68 8.63
CA GLN A 4 -16.79 10.59 9.57
C GLN A 4 -16.87 9.20 8.94
N THR A 5 -17.60 9.05 7.83
CA THR A 5 -17.80 7.79 7.13
C THR A 5 -16.60 7.40 6.27
N TYR A 6 -15.98 8.35 5.56
CA TYR A 6 -14.84 8.06 4.67
C TYR A 6 -13.62 7.53 5.42
N SER A 7 -13.35 8.00 6.64
CA SER A 7 -12.22 7.52 7.48
C SER A 7 -12.39 6.05 7.89
N LEU A 8 -13.63 5.62 8.17
CA LEU A 8 -13.93 4.24 8.56
C LEU A 8 -13.88 3.28 7.36
N PHE A 9 -14.27 3.73 6.18
CA PHE A 9 -14.17 2.94 4.95
C PHE A 9 -12.71 2.70 4.53
N VAL A 10 -11.83 3.68 4.67
CA VAL A 10 -10.41 3.51 4.33
C VAL A 10 -9.74 2.54 5.31
N LEU A 11 -10.02 2.65 6.61
CA LEU A 11 -9.49 1.73 7.63
C LEU A 11 -10.03 0.30 7.47
N SER A 12 -11.32 0.14 7.15
CA SER A 12 -11.89 -1.19 6.91
C SER A 12 -11.33 -1.84 5.64
N VAL A 13 -11.11 -1.07 4.58
CA VAL A 13 -10.43 -1.55 3.36
C VAL A 13 -8.97 -1.90 3.64
N ILE A 14 -8.26 -1.17 4.50
CA ILE A 14 -6.91 -1.55 4.92
C ILE A 14 -6.94 -2.85 5.74
N MET A 15 -7.93 -3.11 6.59
CA MET A 15 -7.95 -4.32 7.42
C MET A 15 -8.45 -5.58 6.69
N ILE A 16 -9.42 -5.44 5.76
CA ILE A 16 -9.94 -6.54 4.92
C ILE A 16 -8.82 -7.16 4.06
N TYR A 17 -7.87 -6.35 3.59
CA TYR A 17 -6.77 -6.82 2.74
C TYR A 17 -5.64 -7.54 3.51
N PHE A 18 -5.64 -7.48 4.85
CA PHE A 18 -4.52 -7.90 5.70
C PHE A 18 -4.85 -9.07 6.63
N GLY A 19 -6.06 -9.63 6.55
CA GLY A 19 -6.42 -10.87 7.25
C GLY A 19 -6.49 -10.76 8.78
N ARG A 20 -6.42 -9.54 9.35
CA ARG A 20 -6.69 -9.31 10.77
C ARG A 20 -8.19 -9.09 10.98
N PHE A 21 -8.95 -10.18 10.96
CA PHE A 21 -10.28 -10.19 11.57
C PHE A 21 -10.10 -10.50 13.06
N GLY A 22 -10.12 -9.49 13.91
CA GLY A 22 -9.96 -9.69 15.35
C GLY A 22 -10.01 -8.39 16.16
N HIS A 23 -11.09 -8.23 16.92
CA HIS A 23 -11.38 -7.22 17.94
C HIS A 23 -11.80 -5.82 17.48
N THR A 24 -13.11 -5.62 17.39
CA THR A 24 -13.82 -4.33 17.37
C THR A 24 -13.32 -3.35 18.46
N LEU A 25 -12.86 -3.87 19.60
CA LEU A 25 -12.27 -3.09 20.71
C LEU A 25 -10.93 -2.43 20.33
N ILE A 26 -10.06 -3.15 19.60
CA ILE A 26 -8.77 -2.60 19.12
C ILE A 26 -9.04 -1.49 18.11
N LEU A 27 -10.04 -1.66 17.25
CA LEU A 27 -10.43 -0.65 16.27
C LEU A 27 -10.98 0.61 16.94
N ALA A 28 -11.84 0.47 17.95
CA ALA A 28 -12.40 1.60 18.69
C ALA A 28 -11.31 2.39 19.45
N GLN A 29 -10.36 1.69 20.06
CA GLN A 29 -9.23 2.32 20.75
C GLN A 29 -8.32 3.03 19.75
N LEU A 30 -7.93 2.37 18.66
CA LEU A 30 -7.09 2.98 17.61
C LEU A 30 -7.75 4.21 17.01
N GLN A 31 -9.07 4.18 16.78
CA GLN A 31 -9.81 5.33 16.28
C GLN A 31 -9.75 6.50 17.27
N LYS A 32 -9.94 6.24 18.56
CA LYS A 32 -9.84 7.26 19.61
C LYS A 32 -8.44 7.88 19.67
N ASP A 33 -7.41 7.07 19.52
CA ASP A 33 -6.02 7.53 19.49
C ASP A 33 -5.72 8.38 18.25
N ILE A 34 -6.28 7.99 17.08
CA ILE A 34 -6.19 8.78 15.85
C ILE A 34 -6.89 10.13 16.03
N ASP A 35 -8.05 10.18 16.70
CA ASP A 35 -8.77 11.43 16.92
C ASP A 35 -8.00 12.37 17.89
N GLN A 36 -7.29 11.82 18.88
CA GLN A 36 -6.36 12.59 19.71
C GLN A 36 -5.15 13.10 18.90
N LEU A 37 -4.58 12.26 18.04
CA LEU A 37 -3.49 12.67 17.15
C LEU A 37 -3.95 13.79 16.20
N LYS A 38 -5.15 13.68 15.64
CA LYS A 38 -5.75 14.70 14.79
C LYS A 38 -5.89 16.05 15.51
N ALA A 39 -6.25 16.02 16.80
CA ALA A 39 -6.33 17.22 17.62
C ALA A 39 -4.94 17.82 17.88
N ASP A 40 -3.94 17.00 18.20
CA ASP A 40 -2.55 17.46 18.39
C ASP A 40 -1.99 18.19 17.16
N PHE A 41 -2.32 17.70 15.96
CA PHE A 41 -1.89 18.28 14.68
C PHE A 41 -2.81 19.38 14.16
N ASN A 42 -3.87 19.75 14.89
CA ASN A 42 -4.90 20.69 14.42
C ASN A 42 -5.47 20.34 13.04
N SER A 43 -5.59 19.04 12.72
CA SER A 43 -5.94 18.55 11.37
C SER A 43 -7.39 18.84 10.92
N SER A 44 -8.19 19.53 11.75
CA SER A 44 -9.52 20.03 11.39
C SER A 44 -9.51 21.50 10.96
N HIS A 45 -8.33 22.13 10.90
CA HIS A 45 -8.17 23.47 10.38
C HIS A 45 -8.48 23.52 8.87
N SER A 46 -8.96 24.66 8.38
CA SER A 46 -9.53 24.77 7.03
C SER A 46 -8.51 24.59 5.90
N ASP A 47 -7.24 24.90 6.17
CA ASP A 47 -6.12 24.76 5.23
C ASP A 47 -5.74 23.30 4.94
N VAL A 48 -6.15 22.36 5.80
CA VAL A 48 -5.83 20.92 5.64
C VAL A 48 -6.47 20.32 4.38
N ALA A 49 -7.55 20.92 3.88
CA ALA A 49 -8.19 20.50 2.64
C ALA A 49 -7.54 21.11 1.38
N ASP A 50 -6.68 22.11 1.53
CA ASP A 50 -6.02 22.78 0.41
C ASP A 50 -5.05 21.82 -0.28
N GLY A 51 -5.07 21.82 -1.62
CA GLY A 51 -4.21 20.93 -2.42
C GLY A 51 -4.68 19.48 -2.50
N GLY A 52 -5.80 19.14 -1.87
CA GLY A 52 -6.40 17.80 -1.94
C GLY A 52 -5.71 16.74 -1.07
N PRO A 53 -6.19 15.48 -1.11
CA PRO A 53 -5.68 14.44 -0.23
C PRO A 53 -4.29 13.92 -0.64
N ILE A 54 -3.39 13.80 0.32
CA ILE A 54 -1.99 13.36 0.09
C ILE A 54 -1.90 11.92 -0.42
N PHE A 55 -2.60 10.98 0.22
CA PHE A 55 -2.44 9.55 -0.03
C PHE A 55 -3.66 8.90 -0.71
N THR A 56 -4.88 9.27 -0.31
CA THR A 56 -6.07 8.49 -0.66
C THR A 56 -6.41 8.57 -2.15
N GLU A 57 -6.23 9.73 -2.79
CA GLU A 57 -6.42 9.87 -4.24
C GLU A 57 -5.39 9.04 -5.02
N LYS A 58 -4.13 9.04 -4.59
CA LYS A 58 -3.07 8.24 -5.22
C LYS A 58 -3.38 6.74 -5.16
N LEU A 59 -4.06 6.27 -4.12
CA LEU A 59 -4.43 4.87 -3.93
C LEU A 59 -5.57 4.37 -4.82
N ILE A 60 -6.36 5.25 -5.45
CA ILE A 60 -7.51 4.87 -6.28
C ILE A 60 -7.09 3.99 -7.46
N ASN A 61 -5.94 4.29 -8.07
CA ASN A 61 -5.45 3.59 -9.26
C ASN A 61 -4.75 2.26 -8.94
N TRP A 62 -4.48 1.95 -7.67
CA TRP A 62 -3.80 0.72 -7.25
C TRP A 62 -4.82 -0.38 -6.93
N THR A 63 -5.32 -1.03 -7.98
CA THR A 63 -6.40 -2.01 -7.87
C THR A 63 -5.90 -3.42 -7.55
N GLU A 64 -4.71 -3.78 -8.01
CA GLU A 64 -4.14 -5.10 -7.75
C GLU A 64 -3.64 -5.26 -6.32
N ARG A 65 -3.98 -6.38 -5.67
CA ARG A 65 -3.62 -6.65 -4.27
C ARG A 65 -2.12 -6.52 -3.99
N ASN A 66 -1.28 -7.06 -4.87
CA ASN A 66 0.16 -7.09 -4.66
C ASN A 66 0.77 -5.70 -4.83
N GLU A 67 0.33 -4.95 -5.84
CA GLU A 67 0.77 -3.58 -6.10
C GLU A 67 0.32 -2.64 -4.99
N LYS A 68 -0.95 -2.75 -4.57
CA LYS A 68 -1.49 -2.00 -3.44
C LYS A 68 -0.71 -2.23 -2.14
N ARG A 69 -0.25 -3.46 -1.88
CA ARG A 69 0.60 -3.76 -0.70
C ARG A 69 1.97 -3.09 -0.78
N ILE A 70 2.54 -2.87 -1.96
CA ILE A 70 3.82 -2.17 -2.14
C ILE A 70 3.67 -0.70 -1.73
N ILE A 71 2.68 -0.01 -2.30
CA ILE A 71 2.46 1.41 -1.99
C ILE A 71 2.05 1.64 -0.53
N LEU A 72 1.22 0.75 0.03
CA LEU A 72 0.86 0.79 1.46
C LEU A 72 2.08 0.59 2.38
N SER A 73 3.03 -0.27 2.02
CA SER A 73 4.29 -0.45 2.75
C SER A 73 5.05 0.86 2.88
N GLN A 74 5.04 1.66 1.82
CA GLN A 74 5.73 2.93 1.82
C GLN A 74 4.98 4.02 2.58
N ILE A 75 3.65 4.10 2.42
CA ILE A 75 2.83 5.04 3.20
C ILE A 75 2.95 4.77 4.71
N VAL A 76 2.95 3.49 5.13
CA VAL A 76 3.16 3.13 6.54
C VAL A 76 4.53 3.57 7.05
N SER A 77 5.57 3.45 6.21
CA SER A 77 6.91 3.93 6.56
C SER A 77 6.96 5.44 6.73
N MET A 78 6.27 6.20 5.87
CA MET A 78 6.16 7.67 6.00
C MET A 78 5.42 8.09 7.27
N TYR A 79 4.33 7.39 7.64
CA TYR A 79 3.65 7.67 8.92
C TYR A 79 4.55 7.38 10.13
N LEU A 80 5.30 6.28 10.11
CA LEU A 80 6.25 5.98 11.19
C LEU A 80 7.33 7.07 11.32
N GLU A 81 7.90 7.52 10.20
CA GLU A 81 8.86 8.62 10.17
C GLU A 81 8.26 9.95 10.69
N MET A 82 7.02 10.27 10.33
CA MET A 82 6.30 11.42 10.87
C MET A 82 6.14 11.32 12.40
N LEU A 83 5.78 10.15 12.91
CA LEU A 83 5.59 9.91 14.35
C LEU A 83 6.90 9.86 15.12
N GLU A 84 8.04 9.57 14.48
CA GLU A 84 9.35 9.64 15.12
C GLU A 84 9.69 11.06 15.63
N ASN A 85 9.19 12.07 14.93
CA ASN A 85 9.37 13.50 15.27
C ASN A 85 8.27 14.05 16.19
N THR A 86 7.31 13.22 16.59
CA THR A 86 6.20 13.61 17.48
C THR A 86 6.54 13.28 18.94
N ASP A 87 5.88 13.95 19.89
CA ASP A 87 6.03 13.67 21.32
C ASP A 87 5.60 12.24 21.68
N LYS A 88 6.59 11.36 21.87
CA LYS A 88 6.42 9.93 22.19
C LYS A 88 5.98 9.68 23.64
N SER A 89 5.96 10.71 24.50
CA SER A 89 5.42 10.57 25.86
C SER A 89 3.89 10.38 25.85
N LYS A 90 3.24 10.82 24.77
CA LYS A 90 1.80 10.69 24.57
C LYS A 90 1.42 9.24 24.27
N ALA A 91 0.49 8.71 25.06
CA ALA A 91 0.06 7.31 24.98
C ALA A 91 -0.50 6.92 23.61
N HIS A 92 -1.31 7.80 22.99
CA HIS A 92 -1.89 7.56 21.67
C HIS A 92 -0.84 7.52 20.55
N VAL A 93 0.19 8.37 20.60
CA VAL A 93 1.31 8.37 19.65
C VAL A 93 2.06 7.03 19.71
N ARG A 94 2.35 6.55 20.93
CA ARG A 94 3.01 5.27 21.13
C ARG A 94 2.17 4.11 20.60
N HIS A 95 0.89 4.06 20.96
CA HIS A 95 -0.01 2.99 20.53
C HIS A 95 -0.18 2.94 19.00
N ILE A 96 -0.38 4.09 18.35
CA ILE A 96 -0.46 4.16 16.88
C ILE A 96 0.85 3.68 16.25
N SER A 97 2.00 4.09 16.79
CA SER A 97 3.31 3.67 16.28
C SER A 97 3.48 2.15 16.36
N GLU A 98 3.10 1.53 17.48
CA GLU A 98 3.16 0.08 17.69
C GLU A 98 2.28 -0.70 16.69
N GLU A 99 1.07 -0.22 16.44
CA GLU A 99 0.17 -0.78 15.43
C GLU A 99 0.72 -0.64 14.01
N LEU A 100 1.29 0.53 13.67
CA LEU A 100 1.92 0.76 12.37
C LEU A 100 3.18 -0.10 12.16
N TYR A 101 4.03 -0.27 13.18
CA TYR A 101 5.18 -1.19 13.12
C TYR A 101 4.73 -2.62 12.89
N THR A 102 3.66 -3.02 13.56
CA THR A 102 3.08 -4.35 13.44
C THR A 102 2.49 -4.57 12.04
N LEU A 103 1.83 -3.56 11.48
CA LEU A 103 1.34 -3.57 10.10
C LEU A 103 2.50 -3.64 9.10
N LYS A 104 3.56 -2.85 9.30
CA LYS A 104 4.77 -2.85 8.46
C LYS A 104 5.43 -4.21 8.38
N LYS A 105 5.51 -4.95 9.50
CA LYS A 105 6.03 -6.34 9.52
C LYS A 105 5.22 -7.31 8.65
N SER A 106 3.93 -7.05 8.44
CA SER A 106 3.06 -7.87 7.59
C SER A 106 3.11 -7.48 6.10
N LEU A 107 3.74 -6.35 5.78
CA LEU A 107 3.87 -5.82 4.43
C LEU A 107 5.14 -6.34 3.76
N PRO A 108 5.11 -6.57 2.43
CA PRO A 108 6.34 -6.82 1.71
C PRO A 108 7.25 -5.59 1.79
N ASP A 109 8.56 -5.80 1.64
CA ASP A 109 9.50 -4.69 1.48
C ASP A 109 9.19 -3.97 0.14
N GLY A 110 8.46 -2.87 0.25
CA GLY A 110 8.05 -2.05 -0.88
C GLY A 110 9.18 -1.16 -1.39
N LEU A 111 10.19 -0.88 -0.55
CA LEU A 111 11.30 0.01 -0.90
C LEU A 111 12.10 -0.56 -2.05
N LYS A 112 12.42 -1.86 -2.02
CA LYS A 112 13.15 -2.51 -3.11
C LYS A 112 12.41 -2.37 -4.45
N LYS A 113 11.12 -2.70 -4.47
CA LYS A 113 10.32 -2.64 -5.71
C LYS A 113 10.14 -1.22 -6.22
N MET A 114 9.96 -0.26 -5.31
CA MET A 114 9.85 1.16 -5.68
C MET A 114 11.19 1.71 -6.21
N LYS A 115 12.31 1.26 -5.63
CA LYS A 115 13.65 1.57 -6.14
C LYS A 115 13.87 0.98 -7.52
N ASP A 116 13.50 -0.28 -7.74
CA ASP A 116 13.61 -0.91 -9.07
C ASP A 116 12.82 -0.11 -10.12
N LEU A 117 11.61 0.39 -9.79
CA LEU A 117 10.82 1.25 -10.69
C LEU A 117 11.49 2.61 -10.94
N MET A 118 12.05 3.24 -9.90
CA MET A 118 12.75 4.52 -10.02
C MET A 118 14.03 4.39 -10.85
N ASP A 119 14.78 3.30 -10.67
CA ASP A 119 15.97 3.02 -11.46
C ASP A 119 15.61 2.84 -12.94
N LEU A 120 14.48 2.18 -13.25
CA LEU A 120 13.97 2.05 -14.62
C LEU A 120 13.57 3.40 -15.25
N THR A 121 12.89 4.28 -14.49
CA THR A 121 12.49 5.61 -15.03
C THR A 121 13.67 6.55 -15.23
N ASN A 122 14.77 6.35 -14.47
CA ASN A 122 15.99 7.14 -14.59
C ASN A 122 16.97 6.61 -15.65
N LEU A 123 16.64 5.52 -16.36
CA LEU A 123 17.49 5.00 -17.44
C LEU A 123 17.62 6.01 -18.58
N GLN A 124 18.86 6.36 -18.92
CA GLN A 124 19.14 7.21 -20.07
C GLN A 124 19.03 6.42 -21.37
N MET A 125 17.83 6.31 -21.93
CA MET A 125 17.58 5.56 -23.17
C MET A 125 18.25 6.18 -24.41
N THR A 126 18.91 7.33 -24.28
CA THR A 126 19.79 7.92 -25.29
C THR A 126 21.22 7.39 -25.25
N ASP A 127 21.63 6.75 -24.15
CA ASP A 127 22.95 6.13 -24.02
C ASP A 127 23.02 4.85 -24.88
N LEU A 128 23.97 4.83 -25.82
CA LEU A 128 24.14 3.73 -26.77
C LEU A 128 24.44 2.37 -26.09
N LYS A 129 25.13 2.37 -24.94
CA LYS A 129 25.41 1.17 -24.16
C LYS A 129 24.14 0.63 -23.50
N ILE A 130 23.28 1.51 -22.99
CA ILE A 130 21.98 1.13 -22.43
C ILE A 130 21.08 0.57 -23.53
N GLN A 131 21.01 1.22 -24.69
CA GLN A 131 20.25 0.74 -25.84
C GLN A 131 20.68 -0.66 -26.27
N ARG A 132 21.99 -0.90 -26.43
CA ARG A 132 22.51 -2.22 -26.81
C ARG A 132 22.11 -3.31 -25.80
N LYS A 133 22.15 -3.01 -24.50
CA LYS A 133 21.70 -3.93 -23.45
C LYS A 133 20.20 -4.20 -23.54
N ALA A 134 19.39 -3.15 -23.67
CA ALA A 134 17.94 -3.27 -23.78
C ALA A 134 17.53 -4.12 -24.98
N VAL A 135 18.18 -3.93 -26.14
CA VAL A 135 17.94 -4.74 -27.35
C VAL A 135 18.36 -6.20 -27.13
N ASN A 136 19.49 -6.45 -26.45
CA ASN A 136 19.96 -7.80 -26.14
C ASN A 136 18.99 -8.57 -25.23
N GLU A 137 18.31 -7.88 -24.31
CA GLU A 137 17.36 -8.49 -23.37
C GLU A 137 15.91 -8.52 -23.89
N LEU A 138 15.63 -7.84 -25.01
CA LEU A 138 14.27 -7.61 -25.51
C LEU A 138 13.47 -8.89 -25.69
N PHE A 139 14.07 -9.94 -26.28
CA PHE A 139 13.36 -11.20 -26.50
C PHE A 139 12.92 -11.86 -25.18
N SER A 140 13.80 -11.89 -24.18
CA SER A 140 13.48 -12.44 -22.85
C SER A 140 12.41 -11.63 -22.13
N VAL A 141 12.38 -10.30 -22.30
CA VAL A 141 11.32 -9.44 -21.77
C VAL A 141 9.97 -9.78 -22.42
N LEU A 142 9.94 -9.94 -23.75
CA LEU A 142 8.73 -10.31 -24.47
C LEU A 142 8.19 -11.70 -24.05
N GLN A 143 9.08 -12.67 -23.82
CA GLN A 143 8.68 -14.00 -23.32
C GLN A 143 7.98 -13.91 -21.96
N LYS A 144 8.54 -13.15 -21.01
CA LYS A 144 7.97 -12.97 -19.67
C LYS A 144 6.57 -12.32 -19.69
N LEU A 145 6.33 -11.40 -20.63
CA LEU A 145 5.01 -10.79 -20.82
C LEU A 145 3.95 -11.82 -21.24
N VAL A 146 4.31 -12.71 -22.17
CA VAL A 146 3.42 -13.78 -22.63
C VAL A 146 3.13 -14.78 -21.51
N GLU A 147 4.15 -15.23 -20.78
CA GLU A 147 4.00 -16.18 -19.66
C GLU A 147 3.07 -15.64 -18.56
N THR A 148 3.21 -14.35 -18.23
CA THR A 148 2.33 -13.67 -17.26
C THR A 148 0.88 -13.71 -17.71
N SER A 149 0.60 -13.44 -19.00
CA SER A 149 -0.75 -13.49 -19.57
C SER A 149 -1.35 -14.91 -19.62
N ALA A 150 -0.52 -15.93 -19.85
CA ALA A 150 -0.95 -17.33 -19.92
C ALA A 150 -1.29 -17.91 -18.55
N SER A 151 -0.55 -17.50 -17.50
CA SER A 151 -0.81 -17.91 -16.11
C SER A 151 -2.19 -17.45 -15.60
N LEU A 152 -2.65 -16.27 -16.03
CA LEU A 152 -3.97 -15.73 -15.70
C LEU A 152 -5.11 -16.51 -16.36
N LYS A 153 -4.88 -17.08 -17.56
CA LYS A 153 -5.90 -17.86 -18.29
C LYS A 153 -6.07 -19.31 -17.81
N ARG A 154 -5.05 -19.91 -17.18
CA ARG A 154 -5.04 -21.35 -16.86
C ARG A 154 -5.81 -21.79 -15.61
N LYS A 155 -6.46 -20.87 -14.87
CA LYS A 155 -7.23 -21.21 -13.66
C LYS A 155 -8.65 -21.74 -13.89
N ARG A 156 -9.11 -21.87 -15.15
CA ARG A 156 -10.51 -22.18 -15.47
C ARG A 156 -10.66 -23.44 -16.35
N SER A 157 -10.13 -24.59 -15.92
CA SER A 157 -10.48 -25.89 -16.54
C SER A 157 -10.21 -27.11 -15.64
N GLN A 158 -10.59 -27.06 -14.36
CA GLN A 158 -10.80 -28.28 -13.57
C GLN A 158 -12.24 -28.32 -13.09
N SER A 159 -13.18 -28.44 -14.04
CA SER A 159 -14.47 -29.04 -13.72
C SER A 159 -14.19 -30.51 -13.39
N GLN A 160 -14.38 -30.90 -12.13
CA GLN A 160 -14.45 -32.29 -11.71
C GLN A 160 -15.49 -33.00 -12.58
N ARG A 161 -15.05 -33.72 -13.62
CA ARG A 161 -15.84 -34.82 -14.18
C ARG A 161 -15.82 -35.94 -13.15
N ARG A 162 -16.69 -35.85 -12.14
CA ARG A 162 -17.06 -37.02 -11.33
C ARG A 162 -17.87 -37.94 -12.23
N CYS A 163 -17.22 -38.94 -12.81
CA CYS A 163 -17.91 -40.13 -13.29
C CYS A 163 -18.66 -40.74 -12.10
N LYS A 164 -19.98 -40.88 -12.23
CA LYS A 164 -20.75 -41.83 -11.45
C LYS A 164 -20.94 -43.07 -12.33
N CYS A 165 -20.22 -44.13 -12.03
CA CYS A 165 -20.59 -45.49 -12.35
C CYS A 165 -20.65 -46.25 -11.03
#